data_AF-A0ABD5PXP5-F1
#
_entry.id   AF-A0ABD5PXP5-F1
#
_cell.length_a   1.000
_cell.length_b   1.000
_cell.length_c   1.000
_cell.angle_alpha   90.00
_cell.angle_beta   90.00
_cell.angle_gamma   90.00
#
_symmetry.space_group_name_H-M   'P 1'
#
loop_
_entity.id
_entity.type
_entity.pdbx_description
1 polymer ?
#
loop_
_entity_poly.entity_id
_entity_poly.type
_entity_poly.pdbx_seq_one_letter_code
_entity_poly.pdbx_strand_id
1 'polypeptide(L)' 'MRDLPARRAARVVPLVLVGALLVVVAGVGLVAAVAETQQTWRWYFRMEQAVATATPVALALSAASLVALFGAVFLTVEE' A
#
# COMPACT_ATOMS: atom_id res chain seq x y z
N MET A 1 -11.98 -29.85 -1.53
CA MET A 1 -10.55 -29.66 -1.16
C MET A 1 -9.89 -28.48 -1.87
N ARG A 2 -10.32 -28.08 -3.09
CA ARG A 2 -9.75 -26.94 -3.83
C ARG A 2 -10.10 -25.55 -3.27
N ASP A 3 -11.05 -25.46 -2.35
CA ASP A 3 -11.60 -24.18 -1.88
C ASP A 3 -10.86 -23.59 -0.67
N LEU A 4 -10.14 -24.44 0.08
CA LEU A 4 -9.28 -24.05 1.19
C LEU A 4 -8.17 -23.05 0.81
N PRO A 5 -7.40 -23.25 -0.29
CA PRO A 5 -6.39 -22.27 -0.70
C PRO A 5 -7.01 -20.95 -1.17
N ALA A 6 -8.16 -20.99 -1.85
CA ALA A 6 -8.86 -19.79 -2.31
C ALA A 6 -9.34 -18.93 -1.13
N ARG A 7 -9.91 -19.55 -0.08
CA ARG A 7 -10.33 -18.85 1.15
C ARG A 7 -9.16 -18.26 1.93
N ARG A 8 -8.04 -18.98 2.01
CA ARG A 8 -6.82 -18.45 2.65
C ARG A 8 -6.26 -17.27 1.84
N ALA A 9 -6.26 -17.36 0.51
CA ALA A 9 -5.83 -16.26 -0.35
C ALA A 9 -6.74 -15.03 -0.20
N ALA A 10 -8.07 -15.20 -0.17
CA ALA A 10 -9.03 -14.12 0.02
C ALA A 10 -8.83 -13.35 1.33
N ARG A 11 -8.31 -13.99 2.39
CA ARG A 11 -7.97 -13.32 3.65
C ARG A 11 -6.57 -12.69 3.65
N VAL A 12 -5.58 -13.39 3.10
CA VAL A 12 -4.17 -12.98 3.20
C VAL A 12 -3.80 -11.91 2.18
N VAL A 13 -4.29 -12.01 0.94
CA VAL A 13 -3.91 -11.10 -0.15
C VAL A 13 -4.28 -9.64 0.15
N PRO A 14 -5.50 -9.31 0.61
CA PRO A 14 -5.83 -7.93 0.95
C PRO A 14 -4.96 -7.38 2.08
N LEU A 15 -4.68 -8.18 3.11
CA LEU A 15 -3.83 -7.78 4.23
C LEU A 15 -2.40 -7.47 3.78
N VAL A 16 -1.84 -8.28 2.88
CA VAL A 16 -0.50 -8.06 2.33
C VAL A 16 -0.47 -6.77 1.48
N LEU A 17 -1.47 -6.55 0.63
CA LEU A 17 -1.53 -5.37 -0.23
C LEU A 17 -1.70 -4.07 0.57
N VAL A 18 -2.62 -4.06 1.54
CA VAL A 18 -2.82 -2.93 2.43
C VAL A 18 -1.58 -2.72 3.30
N GLY A 19 -0.99 -3.78 3.84
CA GLY A 19 0.25 -3.70 4.62
C GLY A 19 1.40 -3.10 3.82
N ALA A 20 1.59 -3.54 2.57
CA ALA A 20 2.59 -2.98 1.66
C ALA A 20 2.32 -1.49 1.37
N LEU A 21 1.05 -1.11 1.15
CA LEU A 21 0.66 0.28 0.96
C LEU A 21 1.03 1.14 2.17
N LEU A 22 0.72 0.66 3.38
CA LEU A 22 1.06 1.36 4.62
C LEU A 22 2.58 1.52 4.80
N VAL A 23 3.38 0.52 4.43
CA VAL A 23 4.85 0.63 4.45
C VAL A 23 5.33 1.72 3.48
N VAL A 24 4.78 1.80 2.27
CA VAL A 24 5.12 2.86 1.31
C VAL A 24 4.78 4.25 1.88
N VAL A 25 3.56 4.41 2.42
CA VAL A 25 3.10 5.68 3.02
C VAL A 25 3.98 6.06 4.21
N ALA A 26 4.30 5.10 5.09
CA ALA A 26 5.18 5.34 6.25
C ALA A 26 6.59 5.73 5.82
N GLY A 27 7.14 5.11 4.77
CA GLY A 27 8.44 5.46 4.20
C GLY A 27 8.48 6.91 3.71
N VAL A 28 7.46 7.34 2.97
CA VAL A 28 7.34 8.74 2.52
C VAL A 28 7.18 9.70 3.71
N GLY A 29 6.34 9.34 4.69
CA GLY A 29 6.14 10.12 5.90
C GLY A 29 7.43 10.31 6.70
N LEU A 30 8.27 9.27 6.78
CA LEU A 30 9.59 9.36 7.42
C LEU A 30 10.51 10.33 6.68
N VAL A 31 10.56 10.25 5.34
CA VAL A 31 11.37 11.20 4.53
C VAL A 31 10.88 12.63 4.74
N ALA A 32 9.57 12.85 4.80
CA ALA A 32 8.98 14.16 5.07
C ALA A 32 9.36 14.68 6.47
N ALA A 33 9.27 13.83 7.50
CA ALA A 33 9.68 14.19 8.84
C ALA A 33 11.17 14.56 8.90
N VAL A 34 12.05 13.80 8.23
CA VAL A 34 13.47 14.13 8.14
C VAL A 34 13.68 15.46 7.42
N ALA A 35 12.99 15.71 6.31
CA ALA A 35 13.10 16.98 5.59
C ALA A 35 12.71 18.17 6.46
N GLU A 36 11.64 18.03 7.24
CA GLU A 36 11.20 19.06 8.17
C GLU A 36 12.16 19.28 9.34
N THR A 37 12.87 18.25 9.82
CA THR A 37 13.91 18.46 10.85
C THR A 37 15.15 19.18 10.32
N GLN A 38 15.46 19.02 9.03
CA GLN A 38 16.67 19.58 8.43
C GLN A 38 16.43 20.97 7.82
N GLN A 39 15.21 21.27 7.36
CA GLN A 39 14.78 22.56 6.82
C GLN A 39 15.70 23.14 5.72
N THR A 40 16.35 22.28 4.95
CA THR A 40 17.17 22.72 3.81
C THR A 40 16.49 22.36 2.51
N TRP A 41 16.75 23.18 1.49
CA TRP A 41 16.13 22.98 0.18
C TRP A 41 16.46 21.61 -0.44
N ARG A 42 17.69 21.12 -0.23
CA ARG A 42 18.12 19.80 -0.67
C ARG A 42 17.26 18.66 -0.11
N TRP A 43 16.81 18.76 1.15
CA TRP A 43 16.00 17.72 1.78
C TRP A 43 14.54 17.78 1.34
N TYR A 44 13.97 18.97 1.16
CA TYR A 44 12.64 19.10 0.56
C TYR A 44 12.60 18.59 -0.88
N PHE A 45 13.62 18.88 -1.71
CA PHE A 45 13.71 18.31 -3.06
C PHE A 45 13.78 16.78 -3.05
N ARG A 46 14.52 16.19 -2.10
CA ARG A 46 14.53 14.72 -1.90
C ARG A 46 13.17 14.18 -1.47
N MET A 47 12.43 14.91 -0.64
CA MET A 47 11.06 14.57 -0.28
C MET A 47 10.15 14.58 -1.52
N GLU A 48 10.23 15.60 -2.38
CA GLU A 48 9.47 15.65 -3.63
C GLU A 48 9.79 14.46 -4.54
N GLN A 49 11.06 14.11 -4.70
CA GLN A 49 11.48 12.93 -5.46
C GLN A 49 10.95 11.62 -4.84
N ALA A 50 10.99 11.49 -3.52
CA ALA A 50 10.44 10.33 -2.81
C ALA A 50 8.92 10.22 -3.03
N VAL A 51 8.18 11.33 -2.96
CA VAL A 51 6.75 11.36 -3.24
C VAL A 51 6.47 11.00 -4.71
N ALA A 52 7.20 11.60 -5.65
CA ALA A 52 7.00 11.36 -7.08
C ALA A 52 7.23 9.89 -7.46
N THR A 53 8.21 9.23 -6.84
CA THR A 53 8.51 7.81 -7.07
C THR A 53 7.55 6.88 -6.34
N ALA A 54 7.14 7.22 -5.12
CA ALA A 54 6.23 6.39 -4.32
C ALA A 54 4.77 6.47 -4.78
N THR A 55 4.34 7.60 -5.33
CA THR A 55 2.94 7.83 -5.78
C THR A 55 2.42 6.76 -6.75
N PRO A 56 3.10 6.41 -7.86
CA PRO A 56 2.60 5.38 -8.76
C PRO A 56 2.50 4.00 -8.08
N VAL A 57 3.44 3.69 -7.18
CA VAL A 57 3.43 2.44 -6.41
C VAL A 57 2.24 2.41 -5.45
N ALA A 58 2.02 3.51 -4.72
CA ALA A 58 0.89 3.65 -3.81
C ALA A 58 -0.45 3.56 -4.55
N LEU A 59 -0.56 4.16 -5.74
CA LEU A 59 -1.76 4.04 -6.59
C LEU A 59 -2.00 2.60 -7.04
N ALA A 60 -0.96 1.91 -7.52
CA ALA A 60 -1.08 0.52 -7.93
C ALA A 60 -1.50 -0.39 -6.77
N LEU A 61 -0.88 -0.23 -5.60
CA LEU A 61 -1.23 -0.98 -4.39
C LEU A 61 -2.64 -0.65 -3.89
N SER A 62 -3.09 0.61 -4.01
CA SER A 62 -4.45 1.01 -3.65
C SER A 62 -5.48 0.34 -4.57
N ALA A 63 -5.26 0.39 -5.89
CA ALA A 63 -6.13 -0.26 -6.87
C ALA A 63 -6.19 -1.78 -6.64
N ALA A 64 -5.03 -2.43 -6.45
CA ALA A 64 -4.94 -3.85 -6.15
C ALA A 64 -5.65 -4.20 -4.83
N SER A 65 -5.49 -3.38 -3.79
CA SER A 65 -6.15 -3.57 -2.49
C SER A 65 -7.67 -3.52 -2.62
N LEU A 66 -8.20 -2.56 -3.38
CA LEU A 66 -9.63 -2.46 -3.64
C LEU A 66 -10.14 -3.72 -4.36
N VAL A 67 -9.49 -4.13 -5.45
CA VAL A 67 -9.86 -5.34 -6.19
C VAL A 67 -9.83 -6.57 -5.30
N ALA A 68 -8.79 -6.73 -4.48
CA ALA A 68 -8.64 -7.87 -3.58
C ALA A 68 -9.70 -7.88 -2.47
N LEU A 69 -10.02 -6.71 -1.88
CA LEU A 69 -11.06 -6.58 -0.86
C LEU A 69 -12.44 -6.89 -1.42
N PHE A 70 -12.80 -6.33 -2.58
CA PHE A 70 -14.07 -6.65 -3.24
C PHE A 70 -14.15 -8.14 -3.61
N GLY A 71 -13.08 -8.70 -4.19
CA GLY A 71 -13.02 -10.12 -4.50
C GLY A 71 -13.19 -11.00 -3.26
N ALA A 72 -12.59 -10.63 -2.13
CA ALA A 72 -12.78 -11.33 -0.87
C ALA A 72 -14.24 -11.28 -0.40
N VAL A 73 -14.92 -10.12 -0.50
CA VAL A 73 -16.34 -9.99 -0.13
C VAL A 73 -17.22 -10.88 -1.01
N PHE A 74 -17.07 -10.83 -2.33
CA PHE A 74 -17.86 -11.67 -3.26
C PHE A 74 -17.72 -13.17 -2.93
N LEU A 75 -16.48 -13.64 -2.75
CA LEU A 75 -16.21 -15.05 -2.42
C LEU A 75 -16.72 -15.47 -1.03
N THR A 76 -17.00 -14.52 -0.14
CA THR A 76 -17.61 -14.81 1.17
C THR A 76 -19.13 -14.69 1.18
N VAL A 77 -19.74 -14.01 0.20
CA VAL A 77 -21.20 -13.80 0.10
C VAL A 77 -21.91 -14.91 -0.69
N GLU A 78 -21.19 -15.63 -1.57
CA GLU A 78 -21.69 -16.86 -2.22
C GLU A 78 -21.80 -18.07 -1.26
N GLU A 79 -21.53 -17.89 0.04
CA GLU A 79 -21.83 -18.86 1.11
C GLU A 79 -23.21 -18.65 1.74
#